data_AF-A0A955WLE4-F1
#
_entry.id   AF-A0A955WLE4-F1
#
_cell.length_a   1.000
_cell.length_b   1.000
_cell.length_c   1.000
_cell.angle_alpha   90.00
_cell.angle_beta   90.00
_cell.angle_gamma   90.00
#
_symmetry.space_group_name_H-M   'P 1'
#
loop_
_entity.id
_entity.type
_entity.pdbx_description
1 polymer ?
#
loop_
_entity_poly.entity_id
_entity_poly.type
_entity_poly.pdbx_seq_one_letter_code
_entity_poly.pdbx_strand_id
1 'polypeptide(L)'
;MKHAIDPAPDCHHGRAPGADQRPARWQPIAARCGLAAVLAALCFACAPPCATGEDCDSDCPSGTRPHCAARGLCGCAPLGAVDPKGAQAPANDTAPCAHPQPGDLRVNEALLDGEPTEEAEFVELLNATDHAVWLAGVTLTSNRGTSQVLRARFGAACLPPRGAIALTAHVDTWRWQPPPEAPGEHEARAFGFANSGDFDFRLLDADGALLDRFAGPGDAIAPGISLNRLPGGEGELIVRHDDARLRSDGVPASPAQCANGGTFTQRCADAPAPTGADAEGGAPTMAATDPSHADGGPSPAPGGPTGDAAGVSDAASGRAAADCPAPTRGDLLITEALIDGVTPRTERDEFVELVNQSDHAVALAGLALGPRPLLGGAVNVRLRLLDGCLPAGGVAILGPDPALWRWLPALANAPSANPARLTLGNEGGYSLALLDREGTELDAQRVAGVPIVEGISLHRWPVARGAPFTLHTHLAGAPQSPGTCPDGAPFSRGQCPEADDVDGQVSDGANDSGPRDDAGPLEDGGPQRQTQTPDEAMPDPDGAQPDPSDAQAADR
;
A
#
# COMPACT_ATOMS: atom_id res chain seq x y z
N MET A 1 -2.29 -7.74 -56.16
CA MET A 1 -2.65 -6.54 -55.38
C MET A 1 -1.58 -6.35 -54.32
N LYS A 2 -0.67 -5.40 -54.56
CA LYS A 2 0.41 -4.96 -53.66
C LYS A 2 0.05 -3.52 -53.29
N HIS A 3 -0.08 -3.20 -52.02
CA HIS A 3 -0.07 -1.81 -51.56
C HIS A 3 1.16 -1.60 -50.68
N ALA A 4 1.95 -0.63 -51.10
CA ALA A 4 3.15 -0.13 -50.47
C ALA A 4 2.77 0.94 -49.44
N ILE A 5 3.61 1.03 -48.40
CA ILE A 5 3.60 2.06 -47.37
C ILE A 5 4.63 3.12 -47.80
N ASP A 6 4.21 4.38 -47.85
CA ASP A 6 5.07 5.57 -48.03
C ASP A 6 5.82 5.92 -46.73
N PRO A 7 7.09 6.37 -46.80
CA PRO A 7 7.73 7.12 -45.71
C PRO A 7 7.73 8.64 -45.93
N ALA A 8 7.70 9.36 -44.80
CA ALA A 8 7.66 10.81 -44.63
C ALA A 8 9.00 11.53 -45.00
N PRO A 9 9.01 12.88 -45.15
CA PRO A 9 10.06 13.61 -45.87
C PRO A 9 11.23 14.15 -45.02
N ASP A 10 12.36 14.28 -45.71
CA ASP A 10 13.65 14.86 -45.31
C ASP A 10 13.60 16.36 -44.95
N CYS A 11 14.33 16.72 -43.89
CA CYS A 11 14.74 18.10 -43.60
C CYS A 11 16.23 18.32 -43.94
N HIS A 12 16.46 19.19 -44.92
CA HIS A 12 17.78 19.65 -45.37
C HIS A 12 18.49 20.53 -44.33
N HIS A 13 19.77 20.25 -44.05
CA HIS A 13 20.73 21.25 -43.56
C HIS A 13 21.82 21.51 -44.60
N GLY A 14 21.85 22.76 -45.10
CA GLY A 14 22.85 23.27 -46.03
C GLY A 14 24.17 23.60 -45.35
N ARG A 15 25.27 23.24 -46.02
CA ARG A 15 26.64 23.74 -45.79
C ARG A 15 26.87 25.04 -46.57
N ALA A 16 27.67 25.94 -46.00
CA ALA A 16 28.54 26.84 -46.76
C ALA A 16 29.76 27.28 -45.91
N PRO A 17 30.88 27.71 -46.53
CA PRO A 17 32.23 27.35 -46.11
C PRO A 17 33.04 28.48 -45.45
N GLY A 18 34.21 28.09 -44.92
CA GLY A 18 35.07 28.91 -44.05
C GLY A 18 35.93 29.98 -44.72
N ALA A 19 36.66 30.70 -43.86
CA ALA A 19 37.85 31.46 -44.22
C ALA A 19 38.81 31.56 -43.03
N ASP A 20 40.07 31.51 -43.41
CA ASP A 20 41.32 31.41 -42.68
C ASP A 20 41.77 32.78 -42.12
N GLN A 21 42.49 32.80 -40.97
CA GLN A 21 43.65 33.66 -40.67
C GLN A 21 44.00 33.68 -39.16
N ARG A 22 45.22 33.24 -38.83
CA ARG A 22 45.94 33.49 -37.55
C ARG A 22 46.79 34.80 -37.67
N PRO A 23 47.65 35.16 -36.69
CA PRO A 23 47.35 35.88 -35.45
C PRO A 23 48.17 37.19 -35.30
N ALA A 24 47.72 38.14 -34.47
CA ALA A 24 48.52 39.33 -34.15
C ALA A 24 48.59 39.62 -32.63
N ARG A 25 49.78 39.33 -32.10
CA ARG A 25 50.60 40.06 -31.13
C ARG A 25 49.96 40.85 -29.96
N TRP A 26 50.44 40.46 -28.78
CA TRP A 26 50.55 41.20 -27.53
C TRP A 26 51.22 42.57 -27.68
N GLN A 27 50.65 43.60 -27.02
CA GLN A 27 51.37 44.55 -26.16
C GLN A 27 50.43 45.18 -25.10
N PRO A 28 50.95 45.62 -23.94
CA PRO A 28 50.16 45.92 -22.74
C PRO A 28 49.83 47.42 -22.62
N ILE A 29 48.62 47.74 -22.17
CA ILE A 29 48.30 49.07 -21.65
C ILE A 29 47.93 48.91 -20.18
N ALA A 30 48.86 49.36 -19.34
CA ALA A 30 48.63 49.66 -17.95
C ALA A 30 47.76 50.92 -17.80
N ALA A 31 47.09 50.99 -16.65
CA ALA A 31 46.37 52.13 -16.07
C ALA A 31 44.94 52.39 -16.59
N ARG A 32 43.96 52.03 -15.76
CA ARG A 32 43.35 53.01 -14.84
C ARG A 32 42.55 52.31 -13.74
N CYS A 33 43.02 52.49 -12.51
CA CYS A 33 42.29 52.27 -11.27
C CYS A 33 41.01 53.10 -11.27
N GLY A 34 39.89 52.50 -10.85
CA GLY A 34 38.64 53.25 -10.67
C GLY A 34 37.36 52.43 -10.52
N LEU A 35 37.40 51.09 -10.57
CA LEU A 35 36.18 50.26 -10.48
C LEU A 35 36.18 49.24 -9.32
N ALA A 36 37.22 49.20 -8.49
CA ALA A 36 37.32 48.24 -7.38
C ALA A 36 36.61 48.71 -6.09
N ALA A 37 36.30 50.00 -5.96
CA ALA A 37 35.64 50.54 -4.75
C ALA A 37 34.10 50.43 -4.79
N VAL A 38 33.50 50.20 -5.96
CA VAL A 38 32.03 50.08 -6.10
C VAL A 38 31.56 48.63 -5.97
N LEU A 39 32.39 47.64 -6.30
CA LEU A 39 32.04 46.22 -6.07
C LEU A 39 32.27 45.73 -4.63
N ALA A 40 33.14 46.38 -3.84
CA ALA A 40 33.34 46.03 -2.43
C ALA A 40 32.19 46.49 -1.50
N ALA A 41 31.32 47.39 -1.98
CA ALA A 41 30.15 47.88 -1.23
C ALA A 41 28.86 47.09 -1.51
N LEU A 42 28.93 46.01 -2.29
CA LEU A 42 27.80 45.07 -2.51
C LEU A 42 27.97 43.75 -1.72
N CYS A 43 29.00 43.64 -0.89
CA CYS A 43 29.20 42.53 0.05
C CYS A 43 28.64 42.83 1.47
N PHE A 44 27.68 43.76 1.60
CA PHE A 44 27.05 44.03 2.88
C PHE A 44 26.08 42.90 3.25
N ALA A 45 26.56 42.05 4.15
CA ALA A 45 25.83 41.45 5.28
C ALA A 45 24.51 40.71 4.95
N CYS A 46 24.62 39.46 4.48
CA CYS A 46 23.63 38.47 4.88
C CYS A 46 23.89 38.16 6.36
N ALA A 47 23.15 38.82 7.26
CA ALA A 47 23.07 38.36 8.65
C ALA A 47 22.57 36.90 8.64
N PRO A 48 23.10 36.02 9.52
CA PRO A 48 22.59 34.65 9.62
C PRO A 48 21.08 34.69 9.90
N PRO A 49 20.28 33.79 9.29
CA PRO A 49 18.86 33.72 9.57
C PRO A 49 18.65 33.49 11.08
N CYS A 50 17.78 34.28 11.70
CA CYS A 50 17.43 34.13 13.11
C CYS A 50 16.15 33.28 13.26
N ALA A 51 15.94 32.67 14.43
CA ALA A 51 14.69 31.94 14.68
C ALA A 51 13.56 32.93 15.01
N THR A 52 12.35 32.68 14.49
CA THR A 52 11.18 33.55 14.70
C THR A 52 10.97 33.86 16.18
N GLY A 53 10.94 35.15 16.53
CA GLY A 53 10.75 35.61 17.91
C GLY A 53 12.01 35.71 18.76
N GLU A 54 13.20 35.36 18.24
CA GLU A 54 14.47 35.70 18.87
C GLU A 54 14.84 37.17 18.62
N ASP A 55 15.61 37.74 19.56
CA ASP A 55 16.27 39.02 19.35
C ASP A 55 17.40 38.82 18.33
N CYS A 56 17.47 39.72 17.35
CA CYS A 56 18.46 39.70 16.30
C CYS A 56 19.23 41.02 16.27
N ASP A 57 20.41 41.03 15.67
CA ASP A 57 21.27 42.21 15.68
C ASP A 57 20.88 43.15 14.52
N SER A 58 20.05 44.14 14.82
CA SER A 58 19.66 45.20 13.86
C SER A 58 19.56 46.55 14.55
N ASP A 59 20.14 47.57 13.90
CA ASP A 59 20.08 48.98 14.31
C ASP A 59 18.65 49.51 14.14
N CYS A 60 17.83 49.32 15.17
CA CYS A 60 16.45 49.76 15.17
C CYS A 60 16.31 51.23 15.64
N PRO A 61 15.42 52.02 15.00
CA PRO A 61 15.14 53.39 15.44
C PRO A 61 14.68 53.47 16.91
N SER A 62 15.00 54.57 17.58
CA SER A 62 14.53 54.84 18.95
C SER A 62 13.02 54.64 19.07
N GLY A 63 12.58 53.86 20.06
CA GLY A 63 11.17 53.49 20.21
C GLY A 63 10.81 52.16 19.55
N THR A 64 11.78 51.41 19.00
CA THR A 64 11.60 50.05 18.47
C THR A 64 12.68 49.10 19.00
N ARG A 65 12.44 47.79 18.96
CA ARG A 65 13.41 46.72 19.25
C ARG A 65 13.56 45.80 18.02
N PRO A 66 14.75 45.26 17.76
CA PRO A 66 14.89 44.23 16.73
C PRO A 66 14.14 42.95 17.15
N HIS A 67 13.56 42.26 16.18
CA HIS A 67 12.91 40.96 16.34
C HIS A 67 13.05 40.16 15.05
N CYS A 68 13.17 38.84 15.17
CA CYS A 68 13.19 37.99 14.00
C CYS A 68 11.79 37.67 13.47
N ALA A 69 11.49 38.09 12.24
CA ALA A 69 10.23 37.80 11.58
C ALA A 69 10.20 36.38 11.00
N ALA A 70 9.01 35.88 10.63
CA ALA A 70 8.76 34.51 10.15
C ALA A 70 9.54 34.07 8.89
N ARG A 71 10.34 34.95 8.29
CA ARG A 71 11.20 34.66 7.13
C ARG A 71 12.70 34.66 7.48
N GLY A 72 13.04 34.56 8.77
CA GLY A 72 14.43 34.61 9.25
C GLY A 72 15.11 35.97 9.06
N LEU A 73 14.31 37.01 8.76
CA LEU A 73 14.78 38.38 8.55
C LEU A 73 14.60 39.20 9.83
N CYS A 74 15.65 39.91 10.23
CA CYS A 74 15.59 40.81 11.35
C CYS A 74 14.82 42.10 10.99
N GLY A 75 13.78 42.42 11.74
CA GLY A 75 12.96 43.63 11.58
C GLY A 75 12.78 44.38 12.89
N CYS A 76 12.28 45.62 12.84
CA CYS A 76 12.08 46.46 14.04
C CYS A 76 10.60 46.51 14.44
N ALA A 77 10.29 46.26 15.71
CA ALA A 77 8.94 46.34 16.29
C ALA A 77 8.87 47.42 17.38
N PRO A 78 7.77 48.17 17.57
CA PRO A 78 7.66 49.21 18.59
C PRO A 78 7.97 48.72 20.02
N LEU A 79 8.72 49.49 20.79
CA LEU A 79 8.94 49.30 22.23
C LEU A 79 7.59 49.52 22.94
N GLY A 80 6.92 48.42 23.33
CA GLY A 80 5.57 48.44 23.90
C GLY A 80 4.51 47.81 23.01
N ALA A 81 4.86 47.38 21.79
CA ALA A 81 4.15 46.27 21.18
C ALA A 81 4.39 45.08 22.12
N VAL A 82 3.38 44.81 22.96
CA VAL A 82 3.39 43.74 23.94
C VAL A 82 3.86 42.49 23.20
N ASP A 83 4.98 41.93 23.64
CA ASP A 83 5.37 40.59 23.22
C ASP A 83 4.11 39.73 23.37
N PRO A 84 3.66 38.97 22.35
CA PRO A 84 2.49 38.11 22.50
C PRO A 84 2.65 37.07 23.64
N LYS A 85 3.81 37.03 24.31
CA LYS A 85 4.05 36.31 25.57
C LYS A 85 3.44 36.95 26.83
N GLY A 86 2.94 38.19 26.81
CA GLY A 86 2.51 38.91 28.02
C GLY A 86 1.01 39.08 28.24
N ALA A 87 0.21 39.07 27.17
CA ALA A 87 -1.22 38.88 27.30
C ALA A 87 -1.47 37.38 27.21
N GLN A 88 -1.90 36.76 28.32
CA GLN A 88 -2.63 35.50 28.25
C GLN A 88 -3.92 35.77 27.44
N ALA A 89 -3.79 35.80 26.12
CA ALA A 89 -4.81 35.23 25.27
C ALA A 89 -5.10 33.84 25.85
N PRO A 90 -6.36 33.41 25.94
CA PRO A 90 -6.65 32.03 26.30
C PRO A 90 -5.71 31.16 25.49
N ALA A 91 -4.90 30.34 26.16
CA ALA A 91 -3.88 29.53 25.53
C ALA A 91 -4.54 28.75 24.39
N ASN A 92 -4.40 29.27 23.17
CA ASN A 92 -4.65 28.49 21.99
C ASN A 92 -3.43 27.58 21.96
N ASP A 93 -3.64 26.40 22.56
CA ASP A 93 -2.67 25.35 22.83
C ASP A 93 -2.23 24.67 21.52
N THR A 94 -2.05 25.45 20.46
CA THR A 94 -1.41 24.99 19.23
C THR A 94 0.08 24.87 19.52
N ALA A 95 0.45 23.68 19.99
CA ALA A 95 1.84 23.27 20.09
C ALA A 95 2.59 23.71 18.82
N PRO A 96 3.74 24.38 18.95
CA PRO A 96 4.49 24.83 17.78
C PRO A 96 4.84 23.63 16.90
N CYS A 97 4.63 23.78 15.60
CA CYS A 97 4.85 22.71 14.64
C CYS A 97 6.33 22.33 14.60
N ALA A 98 6.62 21.04 14.65
CA ALA A 98 8.00 20.55 14.63
C ALA A 98 8.56 20.57 13.20
N HIS A 99 9.86 20.82 13.06
CA HIS A 99 10.52 20.63 11.76
C HIS A 99 10.53 19.15 11.37
N PRO A 100 10.18 18.80 10.12
CA PRO A 100 10.06 17.42 9.69
C PRO A 100 11.41 16.71 9.77
N GLN A 101 11.39 15.50 10.30
CA GLN A 101 12.47 14.53 10.23
C GLN A 101 12.17 13.48 9.15
N PRO A 102 13.18 12.73 8.68
CA PRO A 102 12.96 11.61 7.77
C PRO A 102 11.90 10.64 8.32
N GLY A 103 10.87 10.36 7.51
CA GLY A 103 9.74 9.52 7.88
C GLY A 103 8.54 10.22 8.52
N ASP A 104 8.68 11.49 8.95
CA ASP A 104 7.55 12.27 9.51
C ASP A 104 6.54 12.64 8.43
N LEU A 105 7.03 13.08 7.27
CA LEU A 105 6.24 13.31 6.07
C LEU A 105 6.50 12.20 5.08
N ARG A 106 5.44 11.65 4.49
CA ARG A 106 5.51 10.56 3.52
C ARG A 106 4.68 10.86 2.29
N VAL A 107 5.15 10.41 1.13
CA VAL A 107 4.30 10.27 -0.04
C VAL A 107 3.53 8.97 0.14
N ASN A 108 2.23 9.09 0.41
CA ASN A 108 1.38 7.96 0.74
C ASN A 108 0.77 7.33 -0.52
N GLU A 109 0.20 8.17 -1.38
CA GLU A 109 -0.52 7.73 -2.57
C GLU A 109 -0.14 8.61 -3.77
N ALA A 110 -0.11 8.03 -4.97
CA ALA A 110 -0.01 8.79 -6.22
C ALA A 110 -0.88 8.16 -7.31
N LEU A 111 -1.65 9.00 -8.02
CA LEU A 111 -2.34 8.58 -9.24
C LEU A 111 -1.51 9.04 -10.43
N LEU A 112 -1.04 8.05 -11.19
CA LEU A 112 -0.31 8.19 -12.44
C LEU A 112 -1.18 7.55 -13.53
N ASP A 113 -2.01 8.33 -14.21
CA ASP A 113 -3.04 7.76 -15.09
C ASP A 113 -2.51 7.30 -16.45
N GLY A 114 -1.25 7.56 -16.78
CA GLY A 114 -0.71 7.16 -18.07
C GLY A 114 -1.27 7.97 -19.26
N GLU A 115 -2.17 8.92 -19.01
CA GLU A 115 -2.82 9.71 -20.05
C GLU A 115 -1.95 10.91 -20.46
N PRO A 116 -2.17 11.52 -21.63
CA PRO A 116 -1.38 12.68 -22.05
C PRO A 116 -1.61 13.95 -21.19
N THR A 117 -2.65 13.97 -20.36
CA THR A 117 -3.10 15.13 -19.59
C THR A 117 -2.92 14.91 -18.10
N GLU A 118 -2.43 15.91 -17.38
CA GLU A 118 -2.22 15.87 -15.92
C GLU A 118 -3.51 16.13 -15.09
N GLU A 119 -4.70 16.07 -15.70
CA GLU A 119 -5.95 16.51 -15.06
C GLU A 119 -6.40 15.62 -13.90
N ALA A 120 -6.18 14.30 -13.98
CA ALA A 120 -6.53 13.36 -12.92
C ALA A 120 -5.34 13.01 -12.01
N GLU A 121 -4.12 13.39 -12.40
CA GLU A 121 -2.90 13.09 -11.64
C GLU A 121 -2.89 13.77 -10.27
N PHE A 122 -2.53 13.02 -9.23
CA PHE A 122 -2.32 13.57 -7.91
C PHE A 122 -1.21 12.86 -7.13
N VAL A 123 -0.68 13.54 -6.12
CA VAL A 123 0.24 12.99 -5.12
C VAL A 123 -0.26 13.38 -3.73
N GLU A 124 -0.41 12.40 -2.86
CA GLU A 124 -0.82 12.58 -1.48
C GLU A 124 0.39 12.58 -0.53
N LEU A 125 0.48 13.61 0.30
CA LEU A 125 1.43 13.70 1.39
C LEU A 125 0.73 13.44 2.71
N LEU A 126 1.32 12.59 3.56
CA LEU A 126 0.80 12.23 4.88
C LEU A 126 1.79 12.67 5.97
N ASN A 127 1.29 13.32 7.02
CA ASN A 127 2.00 13.45 8.28
C ASN A 127 1.83 12.14 9.07
N ALA A 128 2.86 11.31 9.12
CA ALA A 128 2.84 10.03 9.82
C ALA A 128 2.99 10.15 11.35
N THR A 129 3.15 11.37 11.88
CA THR A 129 3.39 11.61 13.30
C THR A 129 2.11 11.90 14.08
N ASP A 130 2.23 11.93 15.40
CA ASP A 130 1.20 12.34 16.36
C ASP A 130 1.31 13.83 16.77
N HIS A 131 2.15 14.60 16.09
CA HIS A 131 2.34 16.03 16.31
C HIS A 131 2.23 16.81 14.99
N ALA A 132 2.04 18.14 15.06
CA ALA A 132 1.98 18.96 13.86
C ALA A 132 3.38 19.12 13.24
N VAL A 133 3.48 19.01 11.92
CA VAL A 133 4.73 19.13 11.17
C VAL A 133 4.76 20.43 10.37
N TRP A 134 5.87 21.14 10.45
CA TRP A 134 6.13 22.40 9.76
C TRP A 134 6.52 22.16 8.30
N LEU A 135 5.85 22.81 7.35
CA LEU A 135 6.07 22.57 5.92
C LEU A 135 6.98 23.60 5.24
N ALA A 136 7.39 24.68 5.90
CA ALA A 136 8.10 25.74 5.18
C ALA A 136 9.43 25.25 4.61
N GLY A 137 9.60 25.44 3.30
CA GLY A 137 10.76 25.01 2.55
C GLY A 137 10.73 23.55 2.10
N VAL A 138 9.78 22.73 2.58
CA VAL A 138 9.59 21.36 2.10
C VAL A 138 9.32 21.38 0.59
N THR A 139 9.96 20.48 -0.15
CA THR A 139 9.78 20.35 -1.60
C THR A 139 9.41 18.94 -2.00
N LEU A 140 8.48 18.83 -2.96
CA LEU A 140 8.19 17.62 -3.69
C LEU A 140 8.86 17.71 -5.07
N THR A 141 9.72 16.73 -5.37
CA THR A 141 10.28 16.55 -6.71
C THR A 141 9.84 15.22 -7.30
N SER A 142 9.81 15.12 -8.62
CA SER A 142 9.67 13.83 -9.30
C SER A 142 10.55 13.76 -10.54
N ASN A 143 10.88 12.55 -10.98
CA ASN A 143 11.66 12.37 -12.19
C ASN A 143 10.86 12.73 -13.46
N ARG A 144 11.57 13.24 -14.46
CA ARG A 144 11.15 13.34 -15.85
C ARG A 144 12.31 12.84 -16.70
N GLY A 145 12.19 11.60 -17.18
CA GLY A 145 13.35 10.86 -17.68
C GLY A 145 14.37 10.65 -16.56
N THR A 146 15.61 11.08 -16.77
CA THR A 146 16.71 10.91 -15.80
C THR A 146 16.90 12.08 -14.83
N SER A 147 16.11 13.16 -14.97
CA SER A 147 16.26 14.39 -14.17
C SER A 147 15.15 14.53 -13.13
N GLN A 148 15.48 15.00 -11.93
CA GLN A 148 14.50 15.38 -10.90
C GLN A 148 14.00 16.81 -11.14
N VAL A 149 12.69 17.01 -11.10
CA VAL A 149 12.01 18.28 -11.37
C VAL A 149 11.18 18.67 -10.16
N LEU A 150 11.29 19.94 -9.73
CA LEU A 150 10.45 20.51 -8.67
C LEU A 150 8.98 20.53 -9.11
N ARG A 151 8.10 19.98 -8.27
CA ARG A 151 6.63 19.95 -8.47
C ARG A 151 5.93 20.91 -7.54
N ALA A 152 6.28 20.86 -6.26
CA ALA A 152 5.75 21.76 -5.25
C ALA A 152 6.84 22.18 -4.27
N ARG A 153 6.75 23.42 -3.78
CA ARG A 153 7.47 23.91 -2.61
C ARG A 153 6.47 24.55 -1.66
N PHE A 154 6.50 24.16 -0.40
CA PHE A 154 5.61 24.67 0.63
C PHE A 154 6.24 25.89 1.32
N GLY A 155 5.40 26.87 1.64
CA GLY A 155 5.71 28.00 2.51
C GLY A 155 5.29 27.73 3.95
N ALA A 156 5.10 28.80 4.71
CA ALA A 156 4.71 28.73 6.12
C ALA A 156 3.33 28.07 6.30
N ALA A 157 3.32 26.82 6.74
CA ALA A 157 2.13 26.04 7.04
C ALA A 157 2.45 24.89 8.01
N CYS A 158 1.43 24.42 8.72
CA CYS A 158 1.51 23.22 9.54
C CYS A 158 0.57 22.15 9.01
N LEU A 159 1.08 20.94 8.85
CA LEU A 159 0.26 19.76 8.65
C LEU A 159 -0.05 19.16 10.04
N PRO A 160 -1.32 19.14 10.50
CA PRO A 160 -1.67 18.59 11.82
C PRO A 160 -1.26 17.12 11.98
N PRO A 161 -1.23 16.60 13.22
CA PRO A 161 -1.01 15.17 13.49
C PRO A 161 -1.88 14.30 12.59
N ARG A 162 -1.30 13.31 11.92
CA ARG A 162 -2.04 12.40 11.02
C ARG A 162 -2.84 13.14 9.94
N GLY A 163 -2.47 14.36 9.60
CA GLY A 163 -3.08 15.12 8.51
C GLY A 163 -2.51 14.72 7.15
N ALA A 164 -3.28 14.97 6.10
CA ALA A 164 -2.88 14.68 4.73
C ALA A 164 -3.13 15.88 3.79
N ILE A 165 -2.40 15.92 2.67
CA ILE A 165 -2.58 16.88 1.59
C ILE A 165 -2.54 16.14 0.26
N ALA A 166 -3.59 16.23 -0.54
CA ALA A 166 -3.59 15.79 -1.93
C ALA A 166 -3.24 16.96 -2.85
N LEU A 167 -2.14 16.80 -3.59
CA LEU A 167 -1.60 17.76 -4.54
C LEU A 167 -2.00 17.34 -5.96
N THR A 168 -2.62 18.24 -6.69
CA THR A 168 -3.05 18.06 -8.09
C THR A 168 -2.36 19.08 -8.98
N ALA A 169 -2.54 18.95 -10.30
CA ALA A 169 -2.02 19.93 -11.26
C ALA A 169 -2.52 21.36 -11.06
N HIS A 170 -3.76 21.49 -10.58
CA HIS A 170 -4.36 22.75 -10.23
C HIS A 170 -4.24 23.00 -8.72
N VAL A 171 -3.57 24.08 -8.35
CA VAL A 171 -3.31 24.46 -6.96
C VAL A 171 -4.59 24.73 -6.17
N ASP A 172 -5.57 25.34 -6.82
CA ASP A 172 -6.88 25.66 -6.25
C ASP A 172 -7.73 24.41 -5.98
N THR A 173 -7.32 23.25 -6.50
CA THR A 173 -7.95 21.95 -6.21
C THR A 173 -7.16 21.11 -5.21
N TRP A 174 -6.08 21.63 -4.63
CA TRP A 174 -5.37 20.95 -3.55
C TRP A 174 -6.29 20.76 -2.34
N ARG A 175 -6.25 19.55 -1.77
CA ARG A 175 -7.12 19.19 -0.64
C ARG A 175 -6.30 18.92 0.59
N TRP A 176 -6.68 19.54 1.69
CA TRP A 176 -6.04 19.35 2.98
C TRP A 176 -7.04 18.68 3.91
N GLN A 177 -6.57 17.70 4.68
CA GLN A 177 -7.39 17.02 5.66
C GLN A 177 -6.66 16.93 7.03
N PRO A 178 -7.23 17.52 8.09
CA PRO A 178 -8.32 18.51 8.05
C PRO A 178 -7.89 19.78 7.29
N PRO A 179 -8.86 20.58 6.80
CA PRO A 179 -8.57 21.88 6.20
C PRO A 179 -7.75 22.77 7.14
N PRO A 180 -6.71 23.47 6.67
CA PRO A 180 -5.92 24.35 7.51
C PRO A 180 -6.72 25.61 7.87
N GLU A 181 -6.39 26.24 9.00
CA GLU A 181 -7.00 27.52 9.40
C GLU A 181 -6.75 28.63 8.36
N ALA A 182 -5.61 28.57 7.67
CA ALA A 182 -5.28 29.42 6.54
C ALA A 182 -4.53 28.61 5.48
N PRO A 183 -4.82 28.80 4.19
CA PRO A 183 -4.05 28.18 3.12
C PRO A 183 -2.61 28.72 3.19
N GLY A 184 -1.64 27.81 3.35
CA GLY A 184 -0.23 28.18 3.36
C GLY A 184 0.24 28.76 2.03
N GLU A 185 1.25 29.64 2.06
CA GLU A 185 1.98 30.01 0.84
C GLU A 185 2.57 28.75 0.19
N HIS A 186 2.58 28.65 -1.13
CA HIS A 186 3.20 27.54 -1.86
C HIS A 186 3.59 27.98 -3.28
N GLU A 187 4.57 27.30 -3.85
CA GLU A 187 4.98 27.41 -5.24
C GLU A 187 4.71 26.05 -5.89
N ALA A 188 3.77 25.99 -6.83
CA ALA A 188 3.57 24.81 -7.68
C ALA A 188 4.16 25.07 -9.08
N ARG A 189 4.75 24.05 -9.67
CA ARG A 189 5.20 24.04 -11.06
C ARG A 189 4.41 22.98 -11.83
N ALA A 190 4.62 22.93 -13.16
CA ALA A 190 3.94 21.98 -14.04
C ALA A 190 3.96 20.55 -13.46
N PHE A 191 2.78 19.98 -13.32
CA PHE A 191 2.50 18.83 -12.49
C PHE A 191 2.25 17.60 -13.38
N GLY A 192 3.18 17.33 -14.30
CA GLY A 192 3.07 16.19 -15.21
C GLY A 192 4.09 15.11 -14.90
N PHE A 193 3.63 13.90 -14.63
CA PHE A 193 4.45 12.76 -14.24
C PHE A 193 4.96 11.92 -15.41
N ALA A 194 5.76 10.89 -15.08
CA ALA A 194 6.32 9.98 -16.07
C ALA A 194 5.28 8.92 -16.43
N ASN A 195 4.44 9.19 -17.43
CA ASN A 195 3.25 8.38 -17.73
C ASN A 195 3.51 7.04 -18.44
N SER A 196 4.77 6.64 -18.57
CA SER A 196 5.16 5.40 -19.27
C SER A 196 6.50 4.83 -18.81
N GLY A 197 7.11 5.39 -17.77
CA GLY A 197 8.41 4.97 -17.26
C GLY A 197 8.40 4.93 -15.74
N ASP A 198 9.47 4.39 -15.17
CA ASP A 198 9.62 4.34 -13.71
C ASP A 198 9.44 5.73 -13.11
N PHE A 199 8.73 5.80 -11.99
CA PHE A 199 8.51 7.03 -11.25
C PHE A 199 9.40 7.05 -9.98
N ASP A 200 9.83 8.24 -9.58
CA ASP A 200 10.65 8.50 -8.39
C ASP A 200 10.30 9.87 -7.83
N PHE A 201 9.37 9.89 -6.86
CA PHE A 201 8.99 11.04 -6.05
C PHE A 201 9.92 11.17 -4.85
N ARG A 202 10.33 12.40 -4.53
CA ARG A 202 11.15 12.71 -3.38
C ARG A 202 10.59 13.90 -2.61
N LEU A 203 10.47 13.73 -1.30
CA LEU A 203 10.24 14.82 -0.37
C LEU A 203 11.58 15.24 0.21
N LEU A 204 11.89 16.53 0.10
CA LEU A 204 13.09 17.13 0.67
C LEU A 204 12.70 18.20 1.67
N ASP A 205 13.48 18.36 2.73
CA ASP A 205 13.34 19.49 3.66
C ASP A 205 13.85 20.82 3.06
N ALA A 206 13.86 21.88 3.86
CA ALA A 206 14.31 23.21 3.44
C ALA A 206 15.81 23.28 3.08
N ASP A 207 16.63 22.39 3.64
CA ASP A 207 18.06 22.28 3.39
C ASP A 207 18.39 21.30 2.24
N GLY A 208 17.37 20.62 1.70
CA GLY A 208 17.47 19.65 0.63
C GLY A 208 17.77 18.22 1.10
N ALA A 209 17.68 17.92 2.40
CA ALA A 209 17.81 16.56 2.91
C ALA A 209 16.56 15.74 2.59
N LEU A 210 16.75 14.46 2.29
CA LEU A 210 15.66 13.55 1.94
C LEU A 210 14.80 13.21 3.18
N LEU A 211 13.51 13.53 3.11
CA LEU A 211 12.51 13.17 4.11
C LEU A 211 11.83 11.84 3.79
N ASP A 212 11.43 11.64 2.52
CA ASP A 212 10.83 10.40 2.02
C ASP A 212 11.09 10.23 0.50
N ARG A 213 11.00 8.99 0.02
CA ARG A 213 11.12 8.62 -1.40
C ARG A 213 10.11 7.55 -1.77
N PHE A 214 9.23 7.84 -2.73
CA PHE A 214 8.24 6.92 -3.28
C PHE A 214 8.52 6.67 -4.76
N ALA A 215 8.86 5.43 -5.11
CA ALA A 215 9.33 5.08 -6.44
C ALA A 215 8.86 3.69 -6.84
N GLY A 216 8.53 3.49 -8.11
CA GLY A 216 8.03 2.22 -8.63
C GLY A 216 8.24 2.10 -10.14
N PRO A 217 8.02 0.89 -10.67
CA PRO A 217 8.23 0.61 -12.09
C PRO A 217 7.13 1.24 -12.95
N GLY A 218 7.47 1.57 -14.20
CA GLY A 218 6.52 2.20 -15.12
C GLY A 218 5.33 1.32 -15.52
N ASP A 219 5.43 0.00 -15.36
CA ASP A 219 4.33 -0.95 -15.64
C ASP A 219 3.25 -0.99 -14.55
N ALA A 220 3.49 -0.39 -13.39
CA ALA A 220 2.49 -0.18 -12.35
C ALA A 220 1.51 0.95 -12.71
N ILE A 221 1.89 1.85 -13.65
CA ILE A 221 1.11 3.00 -14.08
C ILE A 221 -0.02 2.55 -15.00
N ALA A 222 -1.25 2.93 -14.67
CA ALA A 222 -2.41 2.62 -15.50
C ALA A 222 -3.53 3.66 -15.32
N PRO A 223 -4.35 3.90 -16.36
CA PRO A 223 -5.46 4.85 -16.29
C PRO A 223 -6.43 4.58 -15.14
N GLY A 224 -6.63 5.61 -14.32
CA GLY A 224 -7.55 5.58 -13.19
C GLY A 224 -7.12 4.71 -12.01
N ILE A 225 -5.87 4.25 -12.00
CA ILE A 225 -5.31 3.44 -10.91
C ILE A 225 -4.33 4.29 -10.11
N SER A 226 -4.57 4.40 -8.80
CA SER A 226 -3.60 5.00 -7.89
C SER A 226 -2.69 3.95 -7.25
N LEU A 227 -1.52 4.40 -6.81
CA LEU A 227 -0.47 3.60 -6.21
C LEU A 227 -0.29 4.06 -4.77
N ASN A 228 -0.50 3.17 -3.80
CA ASN A 228 -0.47 3.49 -2.38
C ASN A 228 0.59 2.67 -1.63
N ARG A 229 1.12 3.20 -0.53
CA ARG A 229 1.99 2.47 0.40
C ARG A 229 1.17 1.66 1.41
N LEU A 230 1.37 0.35 1.43
CA LEU A 230 0.79 -0.50 2.47
C LEU A 230 1.77 -0.95 3.56
N PRO A 231 1.29 -1.11 4.82
CA PRO A 231 0.00 -0.65 5.33
C PRO A 231 0.05 0.85 5.71
N GLY A 232 -0.91 1.64 5.23
CA GLY A 232 -1.19 3.00 5.74
C GLY A 232 0.00 3.96 5.77
N GLY A 233 0.81 3.97 4.71
CA GLY A 233 1.98 4.84 4.61
C GLY A 233 3.24 4.33 5.33
N GLU A 234 3.19 3.20 6.06
CA GLU A 234 4.34 2.72 6.84
C GLU A 234 5.32 1.82 6.06
N GLY A 235 4.91 1.21 4.93
CA GLY A 235 5.72 0.27 4.15
C GLY A 235 6.27 0.79 2.81
N GLU A 236 7.12 -0.04 2.19
CA GLU A 236 7.65 0.16 0.82
C GLU A 236 6.84 -0.58 -0.25
N LEU A 237 5.87 -1.41 0.16
CA LEU A 237 5.03 -2.14 -0.78
C LEU A 237 4.07 -1.18 -1.47
N ILE A 238 4.12 -1.17 -2.80
CA ILE A 238 3.21 -0.42 -3.65
C ILE A 238 2.01 -1.31 -3.98
N VAL A 239 0.82 -0.84 -3.64
CA VAL A 239 -0.44 -1.51 -3.99
C VAL A 239 -1.25 -0.63 -4.93
N ARG A 240 -1.92 -1.28 -5.88
CA ARG A 240 -2.77 -0.67 -6.89
C ARG A 240 -4.19 -0.55 -6.36
N HIS A 241 -4.75 0.64 -6.45
CA HIS A 241 -6.13 0.96 -6.11
C HIS A 241 -6.90 1.27 -7.40
N ASP A 242 -7.75 0.33 -7.81
CA ASP A 242 -8.47 0.37 -9.08
C ASP A 242 -9.74 1.25 -9.02
N ASP A 243 -10.08 1.72 -7.82
CA ASP A 243 -11.23 2.53 -7.49
C ASP A 243 -10.94 4.03 -7.42
N ALA A 244 -9.69 4.47 -7.64
CA ALA A 244 -9.29 5.88 -7.68
C ALA A 244 -9.89 6.69 -8.86
N ARG A 245 -10.90 6.13 -9.53
CA ARG A 245 -11.71 6.79 -10.54
C ARG A 245 -12.25 8.09 -9.97
N LEU A 246 -12.30 9.10 -10.84
CA LEU A 246 -13.01 10.34 -10.54
C LEU A 246 -14.45 9.98 -10.13
N ARG A 247 -14.83 10.40 -8.92
CA ARG A 247 -16.23 10.50 -8.50
C ARG A 247 -17.00 11.32 -9.54
N SER A 248 -18.33 11.22 -9.50
CA SER A 248 -19.22 11.95 -10.41
C SER A 248 -19.06 13.47 -10.38
N ASP A 249 -18.43 14.03 -9.33
CA ASP A 249 -18.06 15.43 -9.19
C ASP A 249 -16.67 15.78 -9.79
N GLY A 250 -16.02 14.84 -10.46
CA GLY A 250 -14.71 15.02 -11.08
C GLY A 250 -13.54 14.94 -10.09
N VAL A 251 -13.77 14.42 -8.88
CA VAL A 251 -12.75 14.32 -7.83
C VAL A 251 -12.29 12.87 -7.72
N PRO A 252 -10.98 12.56 -7.77
CA PRO A 252 -10.49 11.18 -7.58
C PRO A 252 -11.03 10.59 -6.29
N ALA A 253 -11.39 9.30 -6.29
CA ALA A 253 -11.69 8.59 -5.05
C ALA A 253 -10.38 8.27 -4.29
N SER A 254 -10.01 9.22 -3.44
CA SER A 254 -9.22 9.14 -2.19
C SER A 254 -8.19 10.30 -2.05
N PRO A 255 -8.55 11.58 -2.24
CA PRO A 255 -7.61 12.66 -2.02
C PRO A 255 -7.66 13.09 -0.55
N ALA A 256 -6.56 12.87 0.18
CA ALA A 256 -6.38 13.18 1.59
C ALA A 256 -7.30 12.35 2.53
N GLN A 257 -7.67 11.14 2.10
CA GLN A 257 -8.54 10.22 2.82
C GLN A 257 -7.98 8.79 2.80
N CYS A 258 -8.40 7.99 3.76
CA CYS A 258 -8.13 6.56 3.78
C CYS A 258 -8.95 5.87 2.67
N ALA A 259 -8.49 4.70 2.20
CA ALA A 259 -9.20 3.90 1.20
C ALA A 259 -10.65 3.55 1.59
N ASN A 260 -10.98 3.47 2.88
CA ASN A 260 -12.34 3.27 3.37
C ASN A 260 -13.19 4.55 3.46
N GLY A 261 -12.72 5.68 2.88
CA GLY A 261 -13.35 7.00 2.98
C GLY A 261 -13.17 7.70 4.33
N GLY A 262 -12.47 7.06 5.27
CA GLY A 262 -12.12 7.64 6.57
C GLY A 262 -11.07 8.75 6.46
N THR A 263 -10.79 9.40 7.58
CA THR A 263 -9.71 10.40 7.66
C THR A 263 -8.50 9.80 8.35
N PHE A 264 -7.28 10.17 7.92
CA PHE A 264 -6.05 9.71 8.56
C PHE A 264 -5.98 10.09 10.06
N THR A 265 -6.60 11.20 10.44
CA THR A 265 -6.70 11.64 11.84
C THR A 265 -7.54 10.72 12.71
N GLN A 266 -8.52 10.03 12.13
CA GLN A 266 -9.34 9.04 12.83
C GLN A 266 -8.69 7.66 12.88
N ARG A 267 -7.49 7.49 12.30
CA ARG A 267 -6.84 6.19 12.04
C ARG A 267 -7.73 5.35 11.13
N CYS A 268 -7.24 5.02 9.93
CA CYS A 268 -8.03 4.35 8.90
C CYS A 268 -8.77 3.07 9.39
N ALA A 269 -8.37 2.46 10.51
CA ALA A 269 -9.06 1.33 11.13
C ALA A 269 -10.39 1.68 11.85
N ASP A 270 -10.60 2.92 12.29
CA ASP A 270 -11.69 3.27 13.21
C ASP A 270 -12.86 4.00 12.52
N ALA A 271 -12.76 4.30 11.22
CA ALA A 271 -13.85 4.91 10.47
C ALA A 271 -14.93 3.84 10.18
N PRO A 272 -16.18 4.00 10.69
CA PRO A 272 -17.26 3.12 10.30
C PRO A 272 -17.45 3.23 8.78
N ALA A 273 -17.63 2.08 8.10
CA ALA A 273 -17.92 2.06 6.67
C ALA A 273 -19.02 3.10 6.37
N PRO A 274 -18.87 3.93 5.32
CA PRO A 274 -19.84 4.97 5.03
C PRO A 274 -21.22 4.34 4.85
N THR A 275 -22.10 4.55 5.84
CA THR A 275 -23.49 4.11 5.76
C THR A 275 -24.13 4.93 4.65
N GLY A 276 -24.35 4.31 3.49
CA GLY A 276 -25.00 4.95 2.35
C GLY A 276 -26.40 5.44 2.73
N ALA A 277 -26.52 6.72 3.09
CA ALA A 277 -27.78 7.34 3.45
C ALA A 277 -27.74 8.87 3.28
N ASP A 278 -27.31 9.35 2.11
CA ASP A 278 -27.90 10.57 1.54
C ASP A 278 -29.14 10.16 0.73
N ALA A 279 -30.17 9.68 1.44
CA ALA A 279 -31.52 9.59 0.93
C ALA A 279 -32.38 10.56 1.74
N GLU A 280 -32.72 11.68 1.10
CA GLU A 280 -33.68 12.66 1.60
C GLU A 280 -35.00 11.97 2.01
N GLY A 281 -35.42 12.18 3.26
CA GLY A 281 -36.83 12.17 3.66
C GLY A 281 -37.25 11.12 4.70
N GLY A 282 -37.62 11.59 5.89
CA GLY A 282 -38.73 10.98 6.65
C GLY A 282 -38.53 10.67 8.14
N ALA A 283 -38.76 11.68 8.98
CA ALA A 283 -39.49 11.67 10.27
C ALA A 283 -39.03 10.78 11.47
N PRO A 284 -39.28 11.24 12.72
CA PRO A 284 -38.56 10.78 13.92
C PRO A 284 -39.24 9.62 14.64
N THR A 285 -38.46 8.69 15.16
CA THR A 285 -38.91 7.71 16.16
C THR A 285 -38.25 7.92 17.52
N MET A 286 -39.09 7.74 18.53
CA MET A 286 -38.92 8.18 19.91
C MET A 286 -38.06 7.26 20.77
N ALA A 287 -37.53 7.87 21.83
CA ALA A 287 -36.82 7.31 22.96
C ALA A 287 -37.57 6.18 23.72
N ALA A 288 -36.78 5.24 24.24
CA ALA A 288 -37.08 4.41 25.42
C ALA A 288 -35.72 3.94 26.01
N THR A 289 -35.23 4.59 27.07
CA THR A 289 -35.28 4.17 28.50
C THR A 289 -34.42 2.96 28.88
N ASP A 290 -33.33 3.30 29.58
CA ASP A 290 -32.69 2.66 30.75
C ASP A 290 -33.44 1.48 31.40
N PRO A 291 -32.71 0.43 31.83
CA PRO A 291 -32.72 0.20 33.27
C PRO A 291 -31.35 -0.15 33.89
N SER A 292 -31.12 0.49 35.03
CA SER A 292 -30.17 0.18 36.09
C SER A 292 -30.66 -0.96 37.01
N HIS A 293 -29.75 -1.44 37.88
CA HIS A 293 -29.88 -2.39 39.01
C HIS A 293 -29.65 -3.88 38.69
N ALA A 294 -29.11 -4.72 39.57
CA ALA A 294 -28.20 -4.66 40.73
C ALA A 294 -28.02 -6.14 41.17
N ASP A 295 -27.10 -6.39 42.11
CA ASP A 295 -26.89 -7.64 42.88
C ASP A 295 -25.99 -8.71 42.20
N GLY A 296 -24.94 -9.25 42.80
CA GLY A 296 -24.61 -9.41 44.23
C GLY A 296 -24.57 -10.91 44.57
N GLY A 297 -23.40 -11.53 44.62
CA GLY A 297 -23.28 -12.93 45.07
C GLY A 297 -21.86 -13.51 45.03
N PRO A 298 -21.51 -14.47 45.91
CA PRO A 298 -20.23 -14.45 46.63
C PRO A 298 -19.14 -15.38 46.08
N SER A 299 -17.90 -15.01 46.43
CA SER A 299 -16.68 -15.79 46.31
C SER A 299 -16.65 -16.99 47.28
N PRO A 300 -16.09 -18.14 46.85
CA PRO A 300 -15.41 -19.05 47.77
C PRO A 300 -13.95 -19.28 47.38
N ALA A 301 -13.10 -19.28 48.42
CA ALA A 301 -11.68 -19.61 48.39
C ALA A 301 -11.47 -21.15 48.55
N PRO A 302 -10.23 -21.68 48.62
CA PRO A 302 -9.72 -22.67 47.67
C PRO A 302 -9.55 -24.07 48.28
N GLY A 303 -9.50 -25.09 47.41
CA GLY A 303 -9.14 -26.46 47.79
C GLY A 303 -8.33 -27.16 46.69
N GLY A 304 -7.06 -27.43 46.98
CA GLY A 304 -6.27 -28.42 46.23
C GLY A 304 -6.72 -29.85 46.54
N PRO A 305 -6.29 -30.85 45.76
CA PRO A 305 -4.97 -31.44 46.04
C PRO A 305 -4.15 -31.94 44.84
N THR A 306 -2.90 -32.21 45.19
CA THR A 306 -1.77 -32.92 44.57
C THR A 306 -2.04 -34.07 43.59
N GLY A 307 -1.20 -34.18 42.56
CA GLY A 307 -0.97 -35.40 41.79
C GLY A 307 0.18 -35.25 40.78
N ASP A 308 1.34 -35.80 41.12
CA ASP A 308 2.54 -35.91 40.28
C ASP A 308 2.32 -36.82 39.06
N ALA A 309 2.86 -36.43 37.90
CA ALA A 309 3.37 -37.36 36.90
C ALA A 309 4.46 -36.68 36.05
N ALA A 310 5.68 -37.18 36.19
CA ALA A 310 6.87 -36.76 35.47
C ALA A 310 6.78 -37.11 33.97
N GLY A 311 7.16 -36.16 33.12
CA GLY A 311 7.32 -36.36 31.68
C GLY A 311 8.21 -35.28 31.08
N VAL A 312 9.49 -35.61 30.89
CA VAL A 312 10.52 -35.02 30.01
C VAL A 312 10.28 -33.55 29.59
N SER A 313 10.89 -32.62 30.33
CA SER A 313 10.97 -31.21 29.97
C SER A 313 12.16 -30.95 29.03
N ASP A 314 11.86 -30.54 27.80
CA ASP A 314 12.77 -29.73 26.99
C ASP A 314 12.85 -28.33 27.64
N ALA A 315 13.78 -28.17 28.56
CA ALA A 315 14.06 -26.91 29.24
C ALA A 315 14.86 -25.99 28.30
N ALA A 316 14.15 -25.27 27.42
CA ALA A 316 14.76 -24.23 26.61
C ALA A 316 13.84 -23.03 26.29
N SER A 317 12.95 -22.64 27.21
CA SER A 317 12.44 -21.26 27.31
C SER A 317 11.58 -21.13 28.57
N GLY A 318 12.12 -20.56 29.65
CA GLY A 318 11.41 -20.38 30.93
C GLY A 318 10.27 -19.36 30.93
N ARG A 319 9.54 -19.18 29.82
CA ARG A 319 8.31 -18.40 29.78
C ARG A 319 7.16 -19.30 30.23
N ALA A 320 6.46 -18.91 31.29
CA ALA A 320 5.20 -19.54 31.65
C ALA A 320 4.29 -19.47 30.42
N ALA A 321 3.90 -20.63 29.87
CA ALA A 321 2.94 -20.70 28.80
C ALA A 321 1.68 -19.95 29.27
N ALA A 322 1.21 -19.01 28.45
CA ALA A 322 -0.05 -18.35 28.74
C ALA A 322 -1.15 -19.42 28.87
N ASP A 323 -2.00 -19.30 29.89
CA ASP A 323 -3.07 -20.26 30.22
C ASP A 323 -4.20 -20.22 29.18
N CYS A 324 -3.93 -20.68 27.97
CA CYS A 324 -4.93 -20.87 26.92
C CYS A 324 -5.07 -22.36 26.62
N PRO A 325 -6.30 -22.88 26.45
CA PRO A 325 -6.51 -24.27 26.09
C PRO A 325 -5.89 -24.58 24.71
N ALA A 326 -5.48 -25.84 24.53
CA ALA A 326 -5.08 -26.34 23.22
C ALA A 326 -6.27 -26.22 22.24
N PRO A 327 -6.04 -25.79 20.99
CA PRO A 327 -7.10 -25.65 20.01
C PRO A 327 -7.65 -27.03 19.64
N THR A 328 -8.96 -27.09 19.52
CA THR A 328 -9.69 -28.22 18.97
C THR A 328 -10.05 -27.95 17.52
N ARG A 329 -10.49 -29.01 16.83
CA ARG A 329 -10.94 -28.93 15.44
C ARG A 329 -12.12 -27.97 15.33
N GLY A 330 -11.93 -26.91 14.57
CA GLY A 330 -12.91 -25.83 14.42
C GLY A 330 -12.64 -24.61 15.29
N ASP A 331 -11.60 -24.58 16.13
CA ASP A 331 -11.23 -23.33 16.80
C ASP A 331 -10.41 -22.43 15.87
N LEU A 332 -9.45 -23.00 15.14
CA LEU A 332 -8.61 -22.31 14.17
C LEU A 332 -8.97 -22.71 12.74
N LEU A 333 -9.07 -21.72 11.85
CA LEU A 333 -9.24 -21.91 10.42
C LEU A 333 -8.11 -21.23 9.64
N ILE A 334 -7.71 -21.85 8.54
CA ILE A 334 -6.95 -21.19 7.47
C ILE A 334 -7.98 -20.45 6.60
N THR A 335 -7.97 -19.13 6.68
CA THR A 335 -8.90 -18.25 5.95
C THR A 335 -8.32 -17.76 4.65
N GLU A 336 -7.02 -17.49 4.61
CA GLU A 336 -6.36 -17.00 3.42
C GLU A 336 -4.96 -17.61 3.26
N ALA A 337 -4.55 -17.82 2.02
CA ALA A 337 -3.16 -18.12 1.67
C ALA A 337 -2.78 -17.38 0.40
N LEU A 338 -1.74 -16.55 0.46
CA LEU A 338 -1.10 -15.98 -0.71
C LEU A 338 0.10 -16.83 -1.08
N ILE A 339 0.14 -17.26 -2.34
CA ILE A 339 1.23 -18.06 -2.87
C ILE A 339 1.89 -17.26 -3.98
N ASP A 340 3.14 -16.88 -3.76
CA ASP A 340 3.87 -16.10 -4.76
C ASP A 340 4.47 -17.03 -5.82
N GLY A 341 4.01 -16.88 -7.06
CA GLY A 341 4.43 -17.67 -8.21
C GLY A 341 5.71 -17.21 -8.91
N VAL A 342 6.29 -16.03 -8.60
CA VAL A 342 7.40 -15.50 -9.42
C VAL A 342 8.69 -16.28 -9.31
N THR A 343 9.42 -16.29 -10.44
CA THR A 343 10.80 -16.77 -10.54
C THR A 343 11.70 -15.61 -11.00
N PRO A 344 12.80 -15.28 -10.30
CA PRO A 344 13.31 -15.94 -9.10
C PRO A 344 12.41 -15.67 -7.89
N ARG A 345 12.19 -16.70 -7.07
CA ARG A 345 11.31 -16.62 -5.90
C ARG A 345 11.79 -15.52 -4.96
N THR A 346 11.04 -14.44 -4.89
CA THR A 346 11.08 -13.53 -3.76
C THR A 346 10.11 -14.11 -2.75
N GLU A 347 10.60 -14.92 -1.81
CA GLU A 347 9.82 -15.39 -0.65
C GLU A 347 9.46 -14.20 0.28
N ARG A 348 9.00 -13.06 -0.24
CA ARG A 348 8.67 -11.87 0.54
C ARG A 348 7.17 -11.73 0.74
N ASP A 349 6.39 -12.20 -0.24
CA ASP A 349 4.97 -11.88 -0.28
C ASP A 349 4.07 -13.06 0.10
N GLU A 350 4.60 -14.30 0.16
CA GLU A 350 3.83 -15.45 0.65
C GLU A 350 3.28 -15.22 2.06
N PHE A 351 2.02 -15.57 2.32
CA PHE A 351 1.51 -15.59 3.69
C PHE A 351 0.38 -16.60 3.86
N VAL A 352 0.12 -16.94 5.13
CA VAL A 352 -1.05 -17.70 5.54
C VAL A 352 -1.75 -16.94 6.67
N GLU A 353 -3.05 -16.76 6.53
CA GLU A 353 -3.90 -16.21 7.56
C GLU A 353 -4.60 -17.32 8.34
N LEU A 354 -4.52 -17.22 9.67
CA LEU A 354 -5.26 -18.04 10.61
C LEU A 354 -6.25 -17.19 11.40
N VAL A 355 -7.48 -17.66 11.53
CA VAL A 355 -8.51 -17.03 12.36
C VAL A 355 -8.90 -17.96 13.50
N ASN A 356 -8.92 -17.44 14.72
CA ASN A 356 -9.55 -18.10 15.87
C ASN A 356 -11.04 -17.78 15.89
N GLN A 357 -11.86 -18.68 15.37
CA GLN A 357 -13.32 -18.55 15.35
C GLN A 357 -14.00 -18.99 16.65
N SER A 358 -13.24 -19.52 17.61
CA SER A 358 -13.79 -19.90 18.92
C SER A 358 -14.18 -18.67 19.76
N ASP A 359 -14.87 -18.90 20.86
CA ASP A 359 -15.23 -17.87 21.86
C ASP A 359 -14.20 -17.71 22.99
N HIS A 360 -13.04 -18.37 22.86
CA HIS A 360 -11.99 -18.34 23.85
C HIS A 360 -10.61 -18.17 23.20
N ALA A 361 -9.59 -17.81 23.99
CA ALA A 361 -8.22 -17.77 23.48
C ALA A 361 -7.71 -19.20 23.26
N VAL A 362 -6.94 -19.43 22.21
CA VAL A 362 -6.35 -20.75 21.92
C VAL A 362 -4.84 -20.71 21.96
N ALA A 363 -4.23 -21.76 22.50
CA ALA A 363 -2.78 -21.91 22.52
C ALA A 363 -2.24 -22.15 21.11
N LEU A 364 -1.18 -21.43 20.74
CA LEU A 364 -0.49 -21.62 19.48
C LEU A 364 0.72 -22.55 19.61
N ALA A 365 1.18 -22.78 20.84
CA ALA A 365 2.35 -23.60 21.13
C ALA A 365 2.21 -25.02 20.56
N GLY A 366 3.16 -25.43 19.71
CA GLY A 366 3.22 -26.75 19.11
C GLY A 366 2.44 -26.88 17.80
N LEU A 367 1.63 -25.89 17.41
CA LEU A 367 0.93 -25.92 16.12
C LEU A 367 1.92 -26.01 14.96
N ALA A 368 1.57 -26.82 13.97
CA ALA A 368 2.39 -27.03 12.78
C ALA A 368 1.60 -26.71 11.51
N LEU A 369 2.25 -26.01 10.58
CA LEU A 369 1.68 -25.60 9.30
C LEU A 369 2.59 -26.06 8.16
N GLY A 370 2.01 -26.59 7.08
CA GLY A 370 2.78 -26.92 5.88
C GLY A 370 1.97 -27.55 4.76
N PRO A 371 2.55 -27.69 3.55
CA PRO A 371 1.90 -28.33 2.42
C PRO A 371 1.90 -29.85 2.58
N ARG A 372 0.84 -30.48 2.08
CA ARG A 372 0.62 -31.92 1.96
C ARG A 372 0.33 -32.24 0.50
N PRO A 373 0.99 -33.23 -0.11
CA PRO A 373 0.67 -33.64 -1.48
C PRO A 373 -0.81 -34.07 -1.63
N LEU A 374 -1.46 -33.71 -2.75
CA LEU A 374 -2.87 -34.08 -2.99
C LEU A 374 -3.12 -35.58 -3.08
N LEU A 375 -2.12 -36.34 -3.53
CA LEU A 375 -2.19 -37.80 -3.65
C LEU A 375 -2.02 -38.53 -2.31
N GLY A 376 -2.10 -37.81 -1.19
CA GLY A 376 -1.81 -38.32 0.13
C GLY A 376 -0.32 -38.20 0.49
N GLY A 377 -0.03 -38.25 1.79
CA GLY A 377 1.31 -38.09 2.32
C GLY A 377 1.30 -37.40 3.68
N ALA A 378 2.44 -37.40 4.35
CA ALA A 378 2.64 -36.59 5.55
C ALA A 378 2.65 -35.09 5.18
N VAL A 379 2.18 -34.25 6.10
CA VAL A 379 2.38 -32.81 5.99
C VAL A 379 3.88 -32.53 6.06
N ASN A 380 4.41 -31.83 5.07
CA ASN A 380 5.76 -31.30 5.13
C ASN A 380 5.74 -30.07 6.05
N VAL A 381 5.91 -30.27 7.35
CA VAL A 381 5.83 -29.19 8.34
C VAL A 381 6.91 -28.14 8.02
N ARG A 382 6.45 -26.96 7.59
CA ARG A 382 7.31 -25.81 7.28
C ARG A 382 7.42 -24.86 8.45
N LEU A 383 6.37 -24.75 9.24
CA LEU A 383 6.33 -23.84 10.37
C LEU A 383 5.86 -24.58 11.61
N ARG A 384 6.51 -24.30 12.75
CA ARG A 384 6.03 -24.71 14.07
C ARG A 384 6.06 -23.54 15.03
N LEU A 385 4.90 -23.18 15.56
CA LEU A 385 4.73 -22.13 16.56
C LEU A 385 5.21 -22.67 17.92
N LEU A 386 5.98 -21.87 18.66
CA LEU A 386 6.63 -22.32 19.90
C LEU A 386 5.87 -21.89 21.15
N ASP A 387 5.20 -20.75 21.11
CA ASP A 387 4.48 -20.18 22.25
C ASP A 387 3.33 -19.26 21.83
N GLY A 388 2.67 -18.66 22.81
CA GLY A 388 1.65 -17.64 22.64
C GLY A 388 0.21 -18.15 22.51
N CYS A 389 -0.72 -17.20 22.50
CA CYS A 389 -2.15 -17.44 22.37
C CYS A 389 -2.77 -16.50 21.35
N LEU A 390 -3.74 -17.01 20.60
CA LEU A 390 -4.60 -16.19 19.76
C LEU A 390 -5.92 -15.95 20.49
N PRO A 391 -6.31 -14.72 20.84
CA PRO A 391 -7.57 -14.43 21.53
C PRO A 391 -8.77 -14.86 20.69
N ALA A 392 -9.95 -14.96 21.32
CA ALA A 392 -11.21 -15.21 20.61
C ALA A 392 -11.43 -14.19 19.50
N GLY A 393 -11.76 -14.64 18.29
CA GLY A 393 -11.88 -13.77 17.11
C GLY A 393 -10.56 -13.22 16.56
N GLY A 394 -9.42 -13.58 17.17
CA GLY A 394 -8.11 -13.06 16.77
C GLY A 394 -7.64 -13.62 15.43
N VAL A 395 -6.82 -12.83 14.72
CA VAL A 395 -6.23 -13.16 13.43
C VAL A 395 -4.71 -13.21 13.55
N ALA A 396 -4.09 -14.19 12.90
CA ALA A 396 -2.64 -14.33 12.78
C ALA A 396 -2.25 -14.37 11.30
N ILE A 397 -1.36 -13.48 10.90
CA ILE A 397 -0.86 -13.38 9.52
C ILE A 397 0.60 -13.83 9.55
N LEU A 398 0.87 -14.98 8.92
CA LEU A 398 2.13 -15.69 9.01
C LEU A 398 2.83 -15.67 7.66
N GLY A 399 3.87 -14.85 7.53
CA GLY A 399 4.74 -14.80 6.36
C GLY A 399 5.99 -15.69 6.47
N PRO A 400 6.84 -15.71 5.43
CA PRO A 400 8.09 -16.46 5.36
C PRO A 400 9.15 -15.95 6.36
N ASP A 401 9.11 -14.65 6.69
CA ASP A 401 9.95 -14.04 7.71
C ASP A 401 9.11 -13.75 8.98
N PRO A 402 9.51 -14.28 10.15
CA PRO A 402 8.88 -13.94 11.44
C PRO A 402 8.75 -12.45 11.74
N ALA A 403 9.62 -11.59 11.17
CA ALA A 403 9.52 -10.14 11.32
C ALA A 403 8.29 -9.53 10.62
N LEU A 404 7.74 -10.22 9.61
CA LEU A 404 6.55 -9.80 8.88
C LEU A 404 5.25 -10.28 9.53
N TRP A 405 5.34 -11.08 10.60
CA TRP A 405 4.17 -11.61 11.25
C TRP A 405 3.33 -10.51 11.89
N ARG A 406 2.02 -10.66 11.80
CA ARG A 406 1.06 -9.72 12.38
C ARG A 406 0.01 -10.49 13.17
N TRP A 407 -0.45 -9.86 14.24
CA TRP A 407 -1.45 -10.41 15.15
C TRP A 407 -2.51 -9.35 15.37
N LEU A 408 -3.77 -9.72 15.24
CA LEU A 408 -4.91 -8.82 15.42
C LEU A 408 -5.85 -9.41 16.48
N PRO A 409 -6.11 -8.72 17.60
CA PRO A 409 -5.39 -7.53 18.06
C PRO A 409 -3.90 -7.82 18.31
N ALA A 410 -3.09 -6.76 18.34
CA ALA A 410 -1.67 -6.88 18.64
C ALA A 410 -1.44 -7.58 19.99
N LEU A 411 -0.64 -8.65 20.00
CA LEU A 411 -0.34 -9.42 21.20
C LEU A 411 0.82 -8.77 21.96
N ALA A 412 0.68 -8.65 23.28
CA ALA A 412 1.74 -8.14 24.15
C ALA A 412 3.03 -8.99 24.07
N ASN A 413 2.88 -10.29 23.77
CA ASN A 413 3.98 -11.20 23.47
C ASN A 413 3.67 -11.88 22.14
N ALA A 414 4.27 -11.39 21.06
CA ALA A 414 4.17 -12.04 19.76
C ALA A 414 4.73 -13.46 19.86
N PRO A 415 3.95 -14.49 19.46
CA PRO A 415 4.41 -15.86 19.32
C PRO A 415 5.73 -15.94 18.56
N SER A 416 6.65 -16.71 19.12
CA SER A 416 7.87 -17.15 18.46
C SER A 416 7.62 -18.44 17.70
N ALA A 417 8.48 -18.71 16.72
CA ALA A 417 8.44 -19.94 15.94
C ALA A 417 9.84 -20.46 15.67
N ASN A 418 9.92 -21.73 15.26
CA ASN A 418 11.14 -22.24 14.68
C ASN A 418 11.46 -21.45 13.40
N PRO A 419 12.72 -21.02 13.15
CA PRO A 419 13.15 -20.27 11.95
C PRO A 419 12.92 -20.95 10.59
N ALA A 420 12.16 -22.04 10.54
CA ALA A 420 11.80 -22.67 9.29
C ALA A 420 10.87 -21.74 8.50
N ARG A 421 11.32 -21.35 7.30
CA ARG A 421 10.58 -20.46 6.41
C ARG A 421 9.31 -21.15 5.93
N LEU A 422 8.19 -20.47 6.08
CA LEU A 422 6.97 -20.83 5.38
C LEU A 422 7.27 -20.69 3.88
N THR A 423 7.29 -21.82 3.18
CA THR A 423 7.45 -21.88 1.73
C THR A 423 6.30 -22.69 1.19
N LEU A 424 5.42 -22.02 0.48
CA LEU A 424 4.30 -22.65 -0.19
C LEU A 424 4.77 -23.26 -1.52
N GLY A 425 4.15 -24.36 -1.91
CA GLY A 425 4.51 -25.04 -3.16
C GLY A 425 3.89 -24.32 -4.34
N ASN A 426 4.66 -23.97 -5.37
CA ASN A 426 4.13 -23.31 -6.58
C ASN A 426 3.75 -24.33 -7.66
N GLU A 427 4.15 -25.60 -7.49
CA GLU A 427 4.02 -26.63 -8.50
C GLU A 427 3.33 -27.87 -7.95
N GLY A 428 2.37 -28.38 -8.74
CA GLY A 428 1.52 -29.51 -8.35
C GLY A 428 0.51 -29.08 -7.30
N GLY A 429 -0.76 -29.41 -7.49
CA GLY A 429 -1.74 -29.12 -6.45
C GLY A 429 -1.32 -29.77 -5.12
N TYR A 430 -1.57 -29.07 -4.02
CA TYR A 430 -1.26 -29.51 -2.66
C TYR A 430 -2.41 -29.15 -1.72
N SER A 431 -2.33 -29.56 -0.46
CA SER A 431 -3.18 -29.07 0.61
C SER A 431 -2.33 -28.40 1.66
N LEU A 432 -2.58 -27.14 1.96
CA LEU A 432 -2.04 -26.49 3.14
C LEU A 432 -2.77 -27.04 4.37
N ALA A 433 -2.07 -27.56 5.36
CA ALA A 433 -2.67 -28.18 6.54
C ALA A 433 -2.14 -27.57 7.83
N LEU A 434 -3.08 -27.29 8.74
CA LEU A 434 -2.84 -26.88 10.11
C LEU A 434 -3.04 -28.09 11.04
N LEU A 435 -1.98 -28.43 11.77
CA LEU A 435 -1.94 -29.56 12.69
C LEU A 435 -1.75 -29.07 14.13
N ASP A 436 -2.35 -29.78 15.08
CA ASP A 436 -2.05 -29.62 16.50
C ASP A 436 -0.67 -30.19 16.88
N ARG A 437 -0.34 -30.17 18.17
CA ARG A 437 0.92 -30.67 18.70
C ARG A 437 1.08 -32.17 18.50
N GLU A 438 -0.02 -32.92 18.56
CA GLU A 438 -0.11 -34.37 18.40
C GLU A 438 -0.10 -34.80 16.91
N GLY A 439 -0.20 -33.84 15.98
CA GLY A 439 -0.25 -34.09 14.54
C GLY A 439 -1.67 -34.32 14.02
N THR A 440 -2.70 -34.09 14.82
CA THR A 440 -4.10 -34.11 14.39
C THR A 440 -4.37 -32.90 13.53
N GLU A 441 -5.03 -33.10 12.39
CA GLU A 441 -5.46 -32.01 11.53
C GLU A 441 -6.62 -31.23 12.16
N LEU A 442 -6.35 -29.97 12.47
CA LEU A 442 -7.31 -28.97 12.91
C LEU A 442 -8.09 -28.42 11.72
N ASP A 443 -7.36 -28.03 10.67
CA ASP A 443 -7.91 -27.50 9.43
C ASP A 443 -6.99 -27.79 8.24
N ALA A 444 -7.56 -27.85 7.04
CA ALA A 444 -6.79 -28.01 5.82
C ALA A 444 -7.49 -27.33 4.64
N GLN A 445 -6.68 -26.70 3.80
CA GLN A 445 -7.09 -26.03 2.57
C GLN A 445 -6.51 -26.79 1.40
N ARG A 446 -7.36 -27.16 0.45
CA ARG A 446 -6.94 -27.79 -0.80
C ARG A 446 -6.65 -26.71 -1.84
N VAL A 447 -5.41 -26.68 -2.34
CA VAL A 447 -4.96 -25.86 -3.46
C VAL A 447 -4.83 -26.76 -4.67
N ALA A 448 -5.91 -26.94 -5.44
CA ALA A 448 -5.94 -27.86 -6.58
C ALA A 448 -6.24 -27.13 -7.88
N GLY A 449 -5.39 -27.33 -8.89
CA GLY A 449 -5.72 -27.06 -10.29
C GLY A 449 -5.78 -25.58 -10.70
N VAL A 450 -5.48 -24.64 -9.80
CA VAL A 450 -5.40 -23.23 -10.16
C VAL A 450 -3.94 -22.89 -10.50
N PRO A 451 -3.66 -22.29 -11.66
CA PRO A 451 -2.33 -21.74 -11.93
C PRO A 451 -2.06 -20.65 -10.91
N ILE A 452 -1.10 -20.91 -10.03
CA ILE A 452 -0.60 -19.93 -9.07
C ILE A 452 0.23 -18.94 -9.87
N VAL A 453 -0.37 -17.80 -10.22
CA VAL A 453 0.35 -16.64 -10.74
C VAL A 453 0.56 -15.64 -9.60
N GLU A 454 1.56 -14.78 -9.75
CA GLU A 454 1.91 -13.74 -8.79
C GLU A 454 0.68 -12.91 -8.37
N GLY A 455 0.59 -12.59 -7.08
CA GLY A 455 -0.46 -11.73 -6.53
C GLY A 455 -1.84 -12.38 -6.36
N ILE A 456 -1.94 -13.70 -6.50
CA ILE A 456 -3.18 -14.44 -6.25
C ILE A 456 -3.25 -14.94 -4.81
N SER A 457 -4.36 -14.61 -4.13
CA SER A 457 -4.71 -15.21 -2.84
C SER A 457 -5.87 -16.19 -2.98
N LEU A 458 -5.89 -17.17 -2.08
CA LEU A 458 -6.98 -18.13 -1.95
C LEU A 458 -7.70 -17.83 -0.64
N HIS A 459 -8.90 -17.28 -0.72
CA HIS A 459 -9.69 -16.88 0.44
C HIS A 459 -10.89 -17.81 0.66
N ARG A 460 -11.15 -18.15 1.94
CA ARG A 460 -12.25 -19.02 2.35
C ARG A 460 -13.49 -18.20 2.64
N TRP A 461 -14.53 -18.35 1.84
CA TRP A 461 -15.81 -17.71 2.09
C TRP A 461 -17.00 -18.67 1.93
N PRO A 462 -17.95 -18.70 2.90
CA PRO A 462 -17.90 -18.07 4.22
C PRO A 462 -16.77 -18.64 5.08
N VAL A 463 -16.37 -17.92 6.15
CA VAL A 463 -15.37 -18.41 7.13
C VAL A 463 -15.97 -19.55 7.95
N ALA A 464 -16.06 -20.71 7.32
CA ALA A 464 -16.64 -21.92 7.86
C ALA A 464 -15.82 -23.12 7.39
N ARG A 465 -15.73 -24.14 8.23
CA ARG A 465 -14.96 -25.33 7.89
C ARG A 465 -15.56 -26.04 6.67
N GLY A 466 -14.71 -26.31 5.67
CA GLY A 466 -15.12 -26.97 4.44
C GLY A 466 -15.85 -26.07 3.43
N ALA A 467 -15.98 -24.78 3.70
CA ALA A 467 -16.40 -23.82 2.69
C ALA A 467 -15.42 -23.84 1.50
N PRO A 468 -15.93 -23.65 0.26
CA PRO A 468 -15.06 -23.53 -0.90
C PRO A 468 -14.18 -22.30 -0.76
N PHE A 469 -13.04 -22.35 -1.45
CA PHE A 469 -12.21 -21.17 -1.61
C PHE A 469 -12.60 -20.46 -2.88
N THR A 470 -12.68 -19.14 -2.79
CA THR A 470 -12.76 -18.27 -3.96
C THR A 470 -11.33 -17.90 -4.34
N LEU A 471 -11.05 -17.92 -5.63
CA LEU A 471 -9.79 -17.44 -6.16
C LEU A 471 -9.84 -15.92 -6.22
N HIS A 472 -8.94 -15.25 -5.53
CA HIS A 472 -8.78 -13.81 -5.68
C HIS A 472 -7.64 -13.60 -6.67
N THR A 473 -7.99 -13.39 -7.94
CA THR A 473 -7.02 -13.19 -9.04
C THR A 473 -6.26 -11.86 -8.94
N HIS A 474 -6.67 -11.04 -7.97
CA HIS A 474 -6.12 -9.75 -7.67
C HIS A 474 -6.06 -9.62 -6.14
N LEU A 475 -4.85 -9.46 -5.57
CA LEU A 475 -4.67 -8.63 -4.37
C LEU A 475 -5.03 -7.14 -4.64
N ALA A 476 -5.63 -6.82 -5.78
CA ALA A 476 -5.80 -5.46 -6.28
C ALA A 476 -7.14 -4.86 -5.84
N GLY A 477 -7.07 -3.61 -5.39
CA GLY A 477 -8.12 -2.63 -5.63
C GLY A 477 -9.25 -2.48 -4.61
N ALA A 478 -9.40 -3.35 -3.60
CA ALA A 478 -10.44 -3.24 -2.58
C ALA A 478 -9.95 -3.84 -1.25
N PRO A 479 -10.57 -3.53 -0.09
CA PRO A 479 -9.92 -3.59 1.22
C PRO A 479 -9.67 -5.00 1.80
N GLN A 480 -9.56 -6.03 0.96
CA GLN A 480 -9.22 -7.42 1.25
C GLN A 480 -7.71 -7.58 1.53
N SER A 481 -7.26 -6.88 2.56
CA SER A 481 -5.95 -7.07 3.17
C SER A 481 -6.05 -8.20 4.20
N PRO A 482 -4.99 -8.96 4.47
CA PRO A 482 -5.04 -9.92 5.57
C PRO A 482 -5.49 -9.23 6.87
N GLY A 483 -6.49 -9.80 7.53
CA GLY A 483 -7.18 -9.27 8.70
C GLY A 483 -8.50 -8.56 8.43
N THR A 484 -9.05 -8.63 7.22
CA THR A 484 -10.28 -7.94 6.82
C THR A 484 -11.30 -8.86 6.15
N CYS A 485 -12.57 -8.48 6.18
CA CYS A 485 -13.69 -9.12 5.49
C CYS A 485 -13.61 -8.90 3.96
N PRO A 486 -14.43 -9.58 3.14
CA PRO A 486 -14.48 -9.32 1.68
C PRO A 486 -14.83 -7.87 1.30
N ASP A 487 -15.59 -7.17 2.14
CA ASP A 487 -15.90 -5.73 2.01
C ASP A 487 -14.81 -4.83 2.65
N GLY A 488 -13.75 -5.47 3.16
CA GLY A 488 -12.58 -4.96 3.86
C GLY A 488 -12.83 -4.17 5.14
N ALA A 489 -13.99 -4.38 5.77
CA ALA A 489 -14.10 -4.11 7.20
C ALA A 489 -13.09 -4.99 7.98
N PRO A 490 -12.55 -4.55 9.13
CA PRO A 490 -11.75 -5.43 9.99
C PRO A 490 -12.50 -6.72 10.31
N PHE A 491 -11.82 -7.86 10.26
CA PHE A 491 -12.45 -9.14 10.55
C PHE A 491 -13.06 -9.10 11.96
N SER A 492 -14.38 -9.31 12.04
CA SER A 492 -15.07 -9.52 13.30
C SER A 492 -16.04 -10.69 13.16
N ARG A 493 -16.14 -11.47 14.24
CA ARG A 493 -16.90 -12.72 14.25
C ARG A 493 -18.37 -12.46 13.87
N GLY A 494 -18.79 -13.05 12.75
CA GLY A 494 -20.19 -13.03 12.30
C GLY A 494 -20.70 -11.69 11.77
N GLN A 495 -19.81 -10.73 11.46
CA GLN A 495 -20.22 -9.43 10.89
C GLN A 495 -19.63 -9.14 9.52
N CYS A 496 -18.83 -10.03 8.95
CA CYS A 496 -18.46 -9.90 7.55
C CYS A 496 -19.73 -10.13 6.70
N PRO A 497 -20.18 -9.15 5.89
CA PRO A 497 -21.34 -9.33 5.03
C PRO A 497 -21.08 -10.42 4.00
N GLU A 498 -22.13 -11.14 3.60
CA GLU A 498 -22.06 -12.03 2.44
C GLU A 498 -21.58 -11.22 1.24
N ALA A 499 -20.51 -11.68 0.59
CA ALA A 499 -20.13 -11.14 -0.70
C ALA A 499 -21.28 -11.41 -1.66
N ASP A 500 -22.13 -10.41 -1.89
CA ASP A 500 -23.07 -10.44 -3.01
C ASP A 500 -22.25 -10.69 -4.28
N ASP A 501 -22.72 -11.58 -5.15
CA ASP A 501 -22.05 -12.04 -6.38
C ASP A 501 -21.56 -10.86 -7.26
N VAL A 502 -20.37 -10.35 -6.99
CA VAL A 502 -19.61 -9.45 -7.87
C VAL A 502 -18.50 -10.26 -8.52
N ASP A 503 -18.88 -11.31 -9.23
CA ASP A 503 -18.08 -11.85 -10.32
C ASP A 503 -19.01 -12.46 -11.37
N GLY A 504 -18.89 -11.98 -12.59
CA GLY A 504 -19.70 -12.41 -13.72
C GLY A 504 -19.57 -13.92 -13.92
N GLN A 505 -20.71 -14.61 -13.96
CA GLN A 505 -20.78 -15.96 -14.52
C GLN A 505 -20.09 -15.96 -15.89
N VAL A 506 -18.91 -16.57 -15.97
CA VAL A 506 -18.46 -17.21 -17.21
C VAL A 506 -19.39 -18.40 -17.40
N SER A 507 -20.54 -18.14 -18.02
CA SER A 507 -21.43 -19.20 -18.46
C SER A 507 -20.69 -20.00 -19.53
N ASP A 508 -20.38 -21.25 -19.21
CA ASP A 508 -20.02 -22.26 -20.19
C ASP A 508 -21.06 -22.24 -21.32
N GLY A 509 -20.62 -21.85 -22.52
CA GLY A 509 -21.41 -21.92 -23.73
C GLY A 509 -21.69 -23.37 -24.11
N ALA A 510 -22.71 -23.96 -23.49
CA ALA A 510 -23.29 -25.22 -23.88
C ALA A 510 -24.65 -24.97 -24.55
N ASN A 511 -24.72 -25.36 -25.83
CA ASN A 511 -25.90 -25.46 -26.70
C ASN A 511 -27.27 -25.42 -26.00
N ASP A 512 -27.96 -24.28 -26.13
CA ASP A 512 -29.42 -24.21 -25.97
C ASP A 512 -30.07 -24.18 -27.37
N SER A 513 -30.46 -25.36 -27.84
CA SER A 513 -31.39 -25.52 -28.95
C SER A 513 -32.81 -25.50 -28.40
N GLY A 514 -33.41 -24.30 -28.38
CA GLY A 514 -34.81 -24.11 -28.02
C GLY A 514 -35.79 -24.83 -28.98
N PRO A 515 -37.03 -25.09 -28.52
CA PRO A 515 -38.00 -25.89 -29.24
C PRO A 515 -38.71 -25.07 -30.33
N ARG A 516 -38.83 -25.64 -31.53
CA ARG A 516 -39.74 -25.15 -32.57
C ARG A 516 -40.92 -26.11 -32.66
N ASP A 517 -42.05 -25.68 -32.12
CA ASP A 517 -43.36 -26.11 -32.57
C ASP A 517 -43.75 -25.22 -33.75
N ASP A 518 -43.99 -25.82 -34.93
CA ASP A 518 -45.15 -25.48 -35.77
C ASP A 518 -45.26 -26.42 -36.97
N ALA A 519 -46.52 -26.70 -37.32
CA ALA A 519 -46.98 -27.84 -38.08
C ALA A 519 -47.01 -27.66 -39.61
N GLY A 520 -46.47 -28.66 -40.33
CA GLY A 520 -46.96 -29.26 -41.59
C GLY A 520 -47.06 -28.42 -42.89
N PRO A 521 -47.49 -29.04 -44.02
CA PRO A 521 -47.20 -30.40 -44.47
C PRO A 521 -46.86 -30.50 -45.99
N LEU A 522 -46.52 -31.74 -46.40
CA LEU A 522 -46.67 -32.37 -47.72
C LEU A 522 -45.59 -32.23 -48.83
N GLU A 523 -45.27 -33.42 -49.35
CA GLU A 523 -44.94 -33.83 -50.73
C GLU A 523 -43.48 -33.90 -51.23
N ASP A 524 -43.03 -35.17 -51.30
CA ASP A 524 -42.73 -35.93 -52.53
C ASP A 524 -41.34 -35.81 -53.21
N GLY A 525 -40.79 -36.98 -53.58
CA GLY A 525 -39.70 -37.13 -54.56
C GLY A 525 -38.33 -37.62 -54.05
N GLY A 526 -38.03 -38.92 -54.24
CA GLY A 526 -36.66 -39.48 -54.18
C GLY A 526 -35.79 -39.10 -55.41
N PRO A 527 -34.73 -39.86 -55.79
CA PRO A 527 -34.14 -41.03 -55.17
C PRO A 527 -32.62 -40.89 -54.85
N GLN A 528 -32.14 -41.89 -54.12
CA GLN A 528 -30.76 -42.13 -53.69
C GLN A 528 -29.74 -42.20 -54.84
N ARG A 529 -28.54 -41.64 -54.60
CA ARG A 529 -27.31 -42.00 -55.32
C ARG A 529 -26.17 -42.19 -54.32
N GLN A 530 -25.64 -43.41 -54.32
CA GLN A 530 -24.42 -43.82 -53.64
C GLN A 530 -23.18 -43.16 -54.26
N THR A 531 -22.17 -42.83 -53.45
CA THR A 531 -20.72 -42.89 -53.74
C THR A 531 -19.97 -42.54 -52.45
N GLN A 532 -19.41 -43.54 -51.77
CA GLN A 532 -17.97 -43.85 -51.71
C GLN A 532 -17.12 -42.78 -51.01
N THR A 533 -16.80 -43.05 -49.74
CA THR A 533 -15.67 -42.51 -48.97
C THR A 533 -14.38 -43.25 -49.32
N PRO A 534 -13.24 -42.55 -49.48
CA PRO A 534 -11.92 -43.14 -49.27
C PRO A 534 -11.35 -42.73 -47.91
N ASP A 535 -10.79 -43.73 -47.24
CA ASP A 535 -9.89 -43.61 -46.09
C ASP A 535 -8.65 -42.78 -46.46
N GLU A 536 -8.27 -41.84 -45.59
CA GLU A 536 -6.92 -41.26 -45.58
C GLU A 536 -6.24 -41.51 -44.23
N ALA A 537 -5.01 -42.01 -44.35
CA ALA A 537 -4.16 -42.56 -43.33
C ALA A 537 -3.43 -41.48 -42.51
N MET A 538 -3.25 -41.78 -41.23
CA MET A 538 -2.28 -41.12 -40.35
C MET A 538 -0.84 -41.53 -40.69
N PRO A 539 0.14 -40.60 -40.65
CA PRO A 539 1.55 -40.95 -40.57
C PRO A 539 2.10 -40.94 -39.14
N ASP A 540 3.00 -41.90 -38.88
CA ASP A 540 3.87 -42.06 -37.71
C ASP A 540 4.77 -40.83 -37.44
N PRO A 541 5.09 -40.54 -36.16
CA PRO A 541 6.20 -39.68 -35.81
C PRO A 541 7.40 -40.47 -35.26
N ASP A 542 8.38 -40.74 -36.13
CA ASP A 542 9.76 -41.05 -35.71
C ASP A 542 10.62 -39.78 -35.86
N GLY A 543 11.14 -39.26 -34.75
CA GLY A 543 11.94 -38.04 -34.69
C GLY A 543 13.03 -38.13 -33.63
N ALA A 544 14.27 -38.29 -34.11
CA ALA A 544 15.52 -38.60 -33.42
C ALA A 544 15.90 -37.71 -32.21
N GLN A 545 16.53 -38.34 -31.21
CA GLN A 545 17.33 -37.71 -30.15
C GLN A 545 18.68 -37.20 -30.69
N PRO A 546 19.20 -36.06 -30.20
CA PRO A 546 20.58 -35.64 -30.47
C PRO A 546 21.60 -36.25 -29.48
N ASP A 547 22.77 -36.55 -30.04
CA ASP A 547 23.98 -37.13 -29.43
C ASP A 547 24.76 -36.09 -28.59
N PRO A 548 25.16 -36.39 -27.34
CA PRO A 548 25.99 -35.50 -26.53
C PRO A 548 27.47 -35.87 -26.68
N SER A 549 28.14 -35.32 -27.69
CA SER A 549 29.61 -35.36 -27.77
C SER A 549 30.17 -34.06 -28.35
N ASP A 550 30.27 -33.03 -27.52
CA ASP A 550 31.24 -31.93 -27.68
C ASP A 550 31.38 -31.16 -26.37
N ALA A 551 32.27 -31.64 -25.51
CA ALA A 551 32.75 -30.91 -24.35
C ALA A 551 34.23 -31.21 -24.17
N GLN A 552 35.10 -30.46 -24.85
CA GLN A 552 36.47 -30.22 -24.40
C GLN A 552 37.14 -29.02 -25.09
N ALA A 553 37.76 -28.21 -24.24
CA ALA A 553 38.92 -27.34 -24.47
C ALA A 553 38.74 -25.99 -25.19
N ALA A 554 38.69 -24.92 -24.39
CA ALA A 554 39.59 -23.77 -24.53
C ALA A 554 39.61 -22.95 -23.23
N ASP A 555 40.66 -23.15 -22.45
CA ASP A 555 41.09 -22.25 -21.37
C ASP A 555 42.38 -21.58 -21.84
N ARG A 556 42.30 -20.27 -22.12
CA ARG A 556 43.41 -19.32 -22.28
C ARG A 556 42.90 -17.89 -22.11
#